data_AF-A0A925HY97-F1
#
_entry.id   AF-A0A925HY97-F1
#
_cell.length_a   1.000
_cell.length_b   1.000
_cell.length_c   1.000
_cell.angle_alpha   90.00
_cell.angle_beta   90.00
_cell.angle_gamma   90.00
#
_symmetry.space_group_name_H-M   'P 1'
#
loop_
_entity.id
_entity.type
_entity.pdbx_description
1 polymer ?
#
loop_
_entity_poly.entity_id
_entity_poly.type
_entity_poly.pdbx_seq_one_letter_code
_entity_poly.pdbx_strand_id
1 'polypeptide(L)'
;PEAGEAGGRVVVAGTPEEVVAHATRALEVHESGMRKAESRGKAARPKSQISNPKSAISNPQSAIPLRSHTGEALAPILAAGPLVERKPYNLAELEDKKEGDLDITEVGIGAKMPWERDGRRWHTKDRVGRDGSACRWDGKILECVVDRIHELGEFSETNWGERSVVEISALKKSDGWFFHAITGETWLLKLKFRVYRGTFKRESLLERIKLKTLNELADLPLYGNEPRVKVKSAKGPWQEVEIRVHSFDEIDTPEFWSFLDEAVEGFFRFTDKAQERPEDFAPWKVLGQKWHFLGKGFPPGKTRQWEAEVWEELYEMLKDVAPAGQFLWNNQQLVHLIVPEQRDPWATVQTKKPGSLILHLTGPKGKFALGRLVDYGSHQELDDTRGDRDVMRLHFVNSEHLHRGDLVGLLKEHLASLNGK
;
A
#
# COMPACT_ATOMS: atom_id res chain seq x y z
N PRO A 1 -40.86 27.83 17.51
CA PRO A 1 -42.27 27.42 17.74
C PRO A 1 -42.40 25.91 17.50
N GLU A 2 -42.41 25.14 18.58
CA GLU A 2 -42.65 23.70 18.53
C GLU A 2 -43.98 23.45 17.82
N ALA A 3 -43.94 22.85 16.64
CA ALA A 3 -45.10 22.70 15.78
C ALA A 3 -46.03 21.55 16.21
N GLY A 4 -46.15 21.32 17.52
CA GLY A 4 -46.88 20.21 18.12
C GLY A 4 -46.48 18.83 17.57
N GLU A 5 -47.20 17.80 17.99
CA GLU A 5 -46.98 16.41 17.54
C GLU A 5 -47.33 16.17 16.06
N ALA A 6 -47.99 17.13 15.39
CA ALA A 6 -48.43 17.01 14.00
C ALA A 6 -47.43 17.55 12.97
N GLY A 7 -46.33 18.19 13.39
CA GLY A 7 -45.32 18.77 12.51
C GLY A 7 -45.80 20.07 11.82
N GLY A 8 -44.89 21.03 11.67
CA GLY A 8 -45.18 22.35 11.12
C GLY A 8 -44.91 22.43 9.62
N ARG A 9 -45.68 23.26 8.91
CA ARG A 9 -45.37 23.63 7.52
C ARG A 9 -44.54 24.91 7.49
N VAL A 10 -43.43 24.90 6.77
CA VAL A 10 -42.67 26.12 6.47
C VAL A 10 -43.52 27.01 5.57
N VAL A 11 -43.83 28.22 6.04
CA VAL A 11 -44.63 29.22 5.31
C VAL A 11 -43.75 30.06 4.37
N VAL A 12 -42.57 30.47 4.85
CA VAL A 12 -41.58 31.23 4.08
C VAL A 12 -40.19 30.97 4.66
N ALA A 13 -39.17 30.93 3.81
CA ALA A 13 -37.76 30.88 4.17
C ALA A 13 -36.98 31.77 3.20
N GLY A 14 -35.94 32.46 3.69
CA GLY A 14 -35.17 33.42 2.91
C GLY A 14 -34.48 34.42 3.83
N THR A 15 -33.94 35.48 3.22
CA THR A 15 -33.42 36.64 3.95
C THR A 15 -34.53 37.31 4.79
N PRO A 16 -34.18 38.03 5.88
CA PRO A 16 -35.16 38.77 6.66
C PRO A 16 -36.06 39.67 5.79
N GLU A 17 -35.49 40.30 4.78
CA GLU A 17 -36.16 41.17 3.81
C GLU A 17 -37.18 40.40 2.96
N GLU A 18 -36.81 39.22 2.45
CA GLU A 18 -37.71 38.35 1.67
C GLU A 18 -38.87 37.82 2.52
N VAL A 19 -38.61 37.51 3.80
CA VAL A 19 -39.63 37.05 4.76
C VAL A 19 -40.63 38.17 5.07
N VAL A 20 -40.17 39.42 5.22
CA VAL A 20 -41.04 40.60 5.37
C VAL A 20 -41.85 40.85 4.09
N ALA A 21 -41.22 40.82 2.92
CA ALA A 21 -41.90 41.03 1.64
C ALA A 21 -42.98 39.97 1.36
N HIS A 22 -42.78 38.73 1.82
CA HIS A 22 -43.82 37.70 1.78
C HIS A 22 -45.01 38.03 2.70
N ALA A 23 -44.75 38.52 3.92
CA ALA A 23 -45.80 38.88 4.87
C ALA A 23 -46.66 40.06 4.36
N THR A 24 -46.05 41.10 3.79
CA THR A 24 -46.77 42.24 3.21
C THR A 24 -47.71 41.78 2.09
N ARG A 25 -47.22 40.95 1.17
CA ARG A 25 -48.05 40.38 0.09
C ARG A 25 -49.20 39.51 0.63
N ALA A 26 -48.97 38.76 1.70
CA ALA A 26 -50.01 37.95 2.34
C ALA A 26 -51.14 38.81 2.93
N LEU A 27 -50.80 39.93 3.57
CA LEU A 27 -51.76 40.88 4.12
C LEU A 27 -52.58 41.58 3.02
N GLU A 28 -51.94 42.05 1.96
CA GLU A 28 -52.60 42.73 0.83
C GLU A 28 -53.63 41.81 0.12
N VAL A 29 -53.28 40.54 -0.07
CA VAL A 29 -54.19 39.55 -0.65
C VAL A 29 -55.37 39.25 0.29
N HIS A 30 -55.13 39.23 1.60
CA HIS A 30 -56.19 39.01 2.60
C HIS A 30 -57.16 40.20 2.69
N GLU A 31 -56.67 41.44 2.68
CA GLU A 31 -57.51 42.65 2.70
C GLU A 31 -58.34 42.81 1.42
N SER A 32 -57.74 42.57 0.25
CA SER A 32 -58.46 42.62 -1.03
C SER A 32 -59.51 41.51 -1.17
N GLY A 33 -59.27 40.35 -0.55
CA GLY A 33 -60.24 39.27 -0.44
C GLY A 33 -61.43 39.60 0.46
N MET A 34 -61.21 40.25 1.61
CA MET A 34 -62.30 40.69 2.51
C MET A 34 -63.18 41.76 1.86
N ARG A 35 -62.60 42.77 1.18
CA ARG A 35 -63.38 43.81 0.47
C ARG A 35 -64.27 43.26 -0.63
N LYS A 36 -63.86 42.19 -1.32
CA LYS A 36 -64.68 41.47 -2.34
C LYS A 36 -65.77 40.57 -1.72
N ALA A 37 -65.60 40.14 -0.48
CA ALA A 37 -66.59 39.32 0.24
C ALA A 37 -67.72 40.19 0.83
N GLU A 38 -67.42 41.41 1.28
CA GLU A 38 -68.45 42.37 1.72
C GLU A 38 -69.33 42.88 0.56
N SER A 39 -68.78 42.98 -0.65
CA SER A 39 -69.54 43.40 -1.85
C SER A 39 -70.39 42.29 -2.49
N ARG A 40 -70.28 41.03 -2.02
CA ARG A 40 -71.07 39.90 -2.50
C ARG A 40 -71.84 39.29 -1.33
N GLY A 41 -73.09 39.74 -1.17
CA GLY A 41 -74.05 39.16 -0.24
C GLY A 41 -74.12 37.63 -0.37
N LYS A 42 -74.31 36.96 0.78
CA LYS A 42 -74.35 35.50 0.99
C LYS A 42 -74.93 34.74 -0.22
N ALA A 43 -74.05 34.16 -1.04
CA ALA A 43 -74.43 33.19 -2.05
C ALA A 43 -73.39 32.05 -2.12
N ALA A 44 -73.94 30.84 -2.20
CA ALA A 44 -73.36 29.50 -2.08
C ALA A 44 -71.93 29.28 -2.61
N ARG A 45 -71.16 28.48 -1.86
CA ARG A 45 -69.94 27.78 -2.31
C ARG A 45 -70.25 26.87 -3.51
N PRO A 46 -69.53 26.97 -4.64
CA PRO A 46 -69.46 25.87 -5.59
C PRO A 46 -68.36 24.89 -5.18
N LYS A 47 -68.70 23.61 -5.23
CA LYS A 47 -67.85 22.47 -4.91
C LYS A 47 -66.71 22.33 -5.92
N SER A 48 -65.54 22.02 -5.39
CA SER A 48 -64.30 21.65 -6.07
C SER A 48 -64.50 20.53 -7.10
N GLN A 49 -64.05 20.75 -8.33
CA GLN A 49 -63.77 19.68 -9.28
C GLN A 49 -62.25 19.44 -9.36
N ILE A 50 -61.85 18.35 -8.72
CA ILE A 50 -60.89 17.34 -9.18
C ILE A 50 -59.49 17.86 -9.59
N SER A 51 -58.52 17.64 -8.70
CA SER A 51 -57.12 17.47 -9.10
C SER A 51 -56.57 16.16 -8.51
N ASN A 52 -55.93 15.39 -9.40
CA ASN A 52 -55.34 14.07 -9.21
C ASN A 52 -54.43 13.94 -7.96
N PRO A 53 -54.37 12.77 -7.29
CA PRO A 53 -53.69 12.60 -6.00
C PRO A 53 -52.17 12.32 -6.08
N LYS A 54 -51.48 12.66 -7.17
CA LYS A 54 -50.03 12.39 -7.31
C LYS A 54 -49.31 13.50 -8.08
N SER A 55 -49.01 14.61 -7.40
CA SER A 55 -47.87 15.47 -7.71
C SER A 55 -47.40 16.16 -6.42
N ALA A 56 -46.22 15.80 -5.93
CA ALA A 56 -45.68 16.23 -4.63
C ALA A 56 -45.01 17.63 -4.66
N ILE A 57 -45.31 18.45 -5.67
CA ILE A 57 -44.80 19.82 -5.76
C ILE A 57 -45.94 20.69 -6.31
N SER A 58 -46.60 21.43 -5.42
CA SER A 58 -47.60 22.43 -5.80
C SER A 58 -46.86 23.68 -6.30
N ASN A 59 -47.18 24.09 -7.53
CA ASN A 59 -46.67 25.30 -8.15
C ASN A 59 -47.00 26.54 -7.27
N PRO A 60 -46.03 27.33 -6.77
CA PRO A 60 -46.27 28.34 -5.74
C PRO A 60 -46.99 29.61 -6.25
N GLN A 61 -47.30 29.69 -7.55
CA GLN A 61 -47.90 30.89 -8.16
C GLN A 61 -49.43 30.95 -8.13
N SER A 62 -50.13 30.01 -7.49
CA SER A 62 -51.59 30.01 -7.43
C SER A 62 -52.21 29.65 -6.06
N ALA A 63 -51.40 29.60 -5.01
CA ALA A 63 -51.89 29.44 -3.64
C ALA A 63 -51.90 30.80 -2.93
N ILE A 64 -53.02 31.15 -2.31
CA ILE A 64 -53.13 32.36 -1.47
C ILE A 64 -51.95 32.35 -0.47
N PRO A 65 -51.08 33.37 -0.47
CA PRO A 65 -49.92 33.41 0.40
C PRO A 65 -50.36 33.29 1.87
N LEU A 66 -49.80 32.30 2.58
CA LEU A 66 -50.11 32.06 3.98
C LEU A 66 -49.50 33.17 4.84
N ARG A 67 -50.22 33.57 5.90
CA ARG A 67 -49.77 34.64 6.80
C ARG A 67 -48.48 34.24 7.52
N SER A 68 -47.52 35.17 7.57
CA SER A 68 -46.26 35.00 8.31
C SER A 68 -46.16 36.01 9.44
N HIS A 69 -46.40 35.56 10.68
CA HIS A 69 -46.27 36.40 11.87
C HIS A 69 -44.84 36.89 12.10
N THR A 70 -43.85 36.07 11.73
CA THR A 70 -42.43 36.44 11.83
C THR A 70 -42.09 37.60 10.89
N GLY A 71 -42.60 37.58 9.64
CA GLY A 71 -42.40 38.69 8.72
C GLY A 71 -43.08 39.97 9.17
N GLU A 72 -44.29 39.90 9.73
CA GLU A 72 -44.98 41.07 10.30
C GLU A 72 -44.20 41.69 11.47
N ALA A 73 -43.65 40.86 12.37
CA ALA A 73 -42.85 41.33 13.50
C ALA A 73 -41.49 41.91 13.09
N LEU A 74 -40.88 41.37 12.02
CA LEU A 74 -39.60 41.84 11.49
C LEU A 74 -39.70 43.14 10.71
N ALA A 75 -40.87 43.46 10.13
CA ALA A 75 -41.08 44.66 9.31
C ALA A 75 -40.68 45.97 10.01
N PRO A 76 -41.15 46.30 11.23
CA PRO A 76 -40.74 47.52 11.92
C PRO A 76 -39.26 47.50 12.34
N ILE A 77 -38.69 46.32 12.57
CA ILE A 77 -37.29 46.16 12.99
C ILE A 77 -36.34 46.46 11.82
N LEU A 78 -36.64 45.90 10.63
CA LEU A 78 -35.87 46.21 9.41
C LEU A 78 -36.02 47.68 9.00
N ALA A 79 -37.17 48.30 9.23
CA ALA A 79 -37.38 49.72 8.95
C ALA A 79 -36.61 50.65 9.91
N ALA A 80 -36.37 50.22 11.15
CA ALA A 80 -35.68 50.99 12.18
C ALA A 80 -34.14 50.79 12.19
N GLY A 81 -33.64 49.70 11.60
CA GLY A 81 -32.23 49.34 11.63
C GLY A 81 -31.35 50.17 10.68
N PRO A 82 -30.09 50.49 11.04
CA PRO A 82 -29.17 51.15 10.12
C PRO A 82 -28.79 50.21 8.98
N LEU A 83 -29.16 50.57 7.76
CA LEU A 83 -28.74 49.88 6.54
C LEU A 83 -27.30 50.30 6.21
N VAL A 84 -26.38 49.33 6.27
CA VAL A 84 -24.99 49.51 5.83
C VAL A 84 -24.72 48.54 4.68
N GLU A 85 -24.17 49.04 3.58
CA GLU A 85 -23.74 48.17 2.48
C GLU A 85 -22.66 47.19 2.96
N ARG A 86 -22.93 45.90 2.81
CA ARG A 86 -21.94 44.84 3.06
C ARG A 86 -21.04 44.73 1.85
N LYS A 87 -19.73 44.82 2.06
CA LYS A 87 -18.74 44.50 1.02
C LYS A 87 -18.88 43.02 0.65
N PRO A 88 -19.09 42.67 -0.63
CA PRO A 88 -19.18 41.28 -1.05
C PRO A 88 -17.84 40.57 -0.78
N TYR A 89 -17.89 39.42 -0.10
CA TYR A 89 -16.73 38.60 0.16
C TYR A 89 -16.34 37.86 -1.12
N ASN A 90 -15.20 38.25 -1.72
CA ASN A 90 -14.71 37.66 -2.96
C ASN A 90 -13.81 36.46 -2.64
N LEU A 91 -14.31 35.25 -2.88
CA LEU A 91 -13.56 34.00 -2.69
C LEU A 91 -12.37 33.88 -3.67
N ALA A 92 -12.48 34.47 -4.87
CA ALA A 92 -11.45 34.33 -5.90
C ALA A 92 -10.14 35.06 -5.52
N GLU A 93 -10.24 36.22 -4.84
CA GLU A 93 -9.07 36.99 -4.38
C GLU A 93 -8.25 36.28 -3.29
N LEU A 94 -8.81 35.24 -2.64
CA LEU A 94 -8.12 34.43 -1.64
C LEU A 94 -7.42 33.20 -2.24
N GLU A 95 -7.83 32.75 -3.43
CA GLU A 95 -7.20 31.62 -4.13
C GLU A 95 -5.97 32.05 -4.96
N ASP A 96 -5.79 33.35 -5.20
CA ASP A 96 -4.60 33.88 -5.86
C ASP A 96 -3.37 33.65 -4.95
N LYS A 97 -2.52 32.69 -5.36
CA LYS A 97 -1.23 32.39 -4.71
C LYS A 97 -0.43 33.68 -4.55
N LYS A 98 -0.13 34.06 -3.31
CA LYS A 98 0.67 35.26 -3.03
C LYS A 98 2.16 34.95 -3.10
N GLU A 99 2.96 35.99 -3.33
CA GLU A 99 4.41 35.90 -3.27
C GLU A 99 4.84 35.48 -1.84
N GLY A 100 5.34 34.25 -1.70
CA GLY A 100 5.68 33.64 -0.41
C GLY A 100 4.77 32.49 0.03
N ASP A 101 3.67 32.20 -0.66
CA ASP A 101 2.88 30.99 -0.40
C ASP A 101 3.66 29.76 -0.87
N LEU A 102 4.01 28.89 0.08
CA LEU A 102 4.57 27.57 -0.20
C LEU A 102 3.43 26.62 -0.56
N ASP A 103 3.65 25.81 -1.61
CA ASP A 103 2.74 24.73 -1.91
C ASP A 103 2.74 23.72 -0.74
N ILE A 104 1.59 23.13 -0.41
CA ILE A 104 1.47 22.14 0.67
C ILE A 104 2.43 20.96 0.45
N THR A 105 2.73 20.68 -0.83
CA THR A 105 3.68 19.65 -1.24
C THR A 105 5.15 20.04 -1.00
N GLU A 106 5.47 21.33 -0.94
CA GLU A 106 6.83 21.85 -0.73
C GLU A 106 7.17 22.04 0.76
N VAL A 107 6.17 22.04 1.64
CA VAL A 107 6.36 22.12 3.09
C VAL A 107 7.05 20.86 3.60
N GLY A 108 8.31 21.00 4.00
CA GLY A 108 9.07 19.95 4.71
C GLY A 108 10.05 19.14 3.86
N ILE A 109 10.10 19.33 2.53
CA ILE A 109 11.04 18.61 1.64
C ILE A 109 12.51 18.84 2.04
N GLY A 110 12.85 20.03 2.55
CA GLY A 110 14.20 20.38 3.02
C GLY A 110 14.44 20.20 4.52
N ALA A 111 13.41 19.86 5.29
CA ALA A 111 13.50 19.75 6.74
C ALA A 111 13.90 18.33 7.13
N LYS A 112 15.19 18.13 7.43
CA LYS A 112 15.68 16.86 7.99
C LYS A 112 14.90 16.53 9.26
N MET A 113 14.35 15.34 9.30
CA MET A 113 13.62 14.87 10.47
C MET A 113 14.59 14.67 11.65
N PRO A 114 14.12 14.72 12.92
CA PRO A 114 14.99 14.58 14.08
C PRO A 114 15.88 13.33 14.06
N TRP A 115 15.35 12.21 13.55
CA TRP A 115 16.09 10.95 13.37
C TRP A 115 17.11 10.98 12.23
N GLU A 116 16.91 11.80 11.20
CA GLU A 116 17.89 11.99 10.11
C GLU A 116 19.02 12.95 10.50
N ARG A 117 18.79 13.84 11.48
CA ARG A 117 19.79 14.77 11.99
C ARG A 117 20.74 14.10 12.97
N ASP A 118 20.20 13.43 13.98
CA ASP A 118 20.97 12.70 14.99
C ASP A 118 20.17 11.46 15.42
N GLY A 119 20.21 10.45 14.55
CA GLY A 119 19.43 9.23 14.74
C GLY A 119 19.82 8.45 16.00
N ARG A 120 21.12 8.36 16.32
CA ARG A 120 21.58 7.68 17.53
C ARG A 120 20.95 8.31 18.77
N ARG A 121 21.04 9.64 18.92
CA ARG A 121 20.42 10.35 20.04
C ARG A 121 18.89 10.28 20.02
N TRP A 122 18.27 10.34 18.84
CA TRP A 122 16.82 10.19 18.70
C TRP A 122 16.36 8.85 19.29
N HIS A 123 16.97 7.75 18.89
CA HIS A 123 16.55 6.43 19.33
C HIS A 123 16.90 6.13 20.80
N THR A 124 17.92 6.78 21.37
CA THR A 124 18.42 6.48 22.72
C THR A 124 17.97 7.47 23.79
N LYS A 125 17.52 8.68 23.43
CA LYS A 125 17.05 9.70 24.39
C LYS A 125 15.75 10.38 23.96
N ASP A 126 15.72 10.93 22.76
CA ASP A 126 14.65 11.83 22.31
C ASP A 126 13.46 11.09 21.64
N ARG A 127 13.37 9.78 21.84
CA ARG A 127 12.43 8.88 21.17
C ARG A 127 10.98 9.11 21.60
N VAL A 128 10.08 8.93 20.63
CA VAL A 128 8.63 8.93 20.84
C VAL A 128 8.02 7.64 20.33
N GLY A 129 6.99 7.16 21.05
CA GLY A 129 6.16 6.04 20.65
C GLY A 129 5.37 6.35 19.37
N ARG A 130 4.75 5.32 18.80
CA ARG A 130 3.88 5.45 17.61
C ARG A 130 2.72 6.41 17.80
N ASP A 131 2.20 6.49 19.02
CA ASP A 131 1.12 7.38 19.46
C ASP A 131 1.63 8.78 19.87
N GLY A 132 2.93 9.03 19.78
CA GLY A 132 3.57 10.26 20.25
C GLY A 132 3.84 10.30 21.75
N SER A 133 3.56 9.23 22.49
CA SER A 133 3.89 9.14 23.92
C SER A 133 5.41 9.03 24.14
N ALA A 134 5.89 9.46 25.30
CA ALA A 134 7.29 9.26 25.67
C ALA A 134 7.59 7.76 25.87
N CYS A 135 8.65 7.25 25.25
CA CYS A 135 9.10 5.89 25.49
C CYS A 135 9.72 5.76 26.90
N ARG A 136 9.39 4.66 27.59
CA ARG A 136 9.73 4.38 28.99
C ARG A 136 10.73 3.24 29.19
N TRP A 137 11.07 2.49 28.14
CA TRP A 137 12.18 1.53 28.19
C TRP A 137 13.53 2.26 28.22
N ASP A 138 14.59 1.63 28.71
CA ASP A 138 15.92 2.24 28.88
C ASP A 138 16.71 2.34 27.57
N GLY A 139 17.07 3.57 27.20
CA GLY A 139 17.82 3.88 25.98
C GLY A 139 19.22 3.28 25.95
N LYS A 140 19.82 3.05 27.13
CA LYS A 140 21.15 2.47 27.29
C LYS A 140 21.26 1.08 26.69
N ILE A 141 20.16 0.31 26.68
CA ILE A 141 20.09 -1.00 26.05
C ILE A 141 20.57 -0.94 24.61
N LEU A 142 20.01 0.00 23.84
CA LEU A 142 20.30 0.09 22.42
C LEU A 142 21.73 0.58 22.16
N GLU A 143 22.22 1.54 22.94
CA GLU A 143 23.60 2.03 22.83
C GLU A 143 24.59 0.88 23.07
N CYS A 144 24.48 0.19 24.20
CA CYS A 144 25.43 -0.88 24.54
C CYS A 144 25.35 -2.07 23.59
N VAL A 145 24.15 -2.47 23.14
CA VAL A 145 24.00 -3.57 22.17
C VAL A 145 24.60 -3.21 20.82
N VAL A 146 24.36 -1.99 20.31
CA VAL A 146 24.92 -1.56 19.03
C VAL A 146 26.44 -1.45 19.11
N ASP A 147 26.97 -0.83 20.17
CA ASP A 147 28.42 -0.69 20.38
C ASP A 147 29.09 -2.07 20.47
N ARG A 148 28.48 -3.00 21.22
CA ARG A 148 28.99 -4.37 21.34
C ARG A 148 28.94 -5.15 20.02
N ILE A 149 27.91 -4.97 19.19
CA ILE A 149 27.84 -5.63 17.87
C ILE A 149 29.01 -5.17 16.98
N HIS A 150 29.35 -3.89 16.99
CA HIS A 150 30.47 -3.34 16.22
C HIS A 150 31.84 -3.71 16.78
N GLU A 151 31.96 -3.97 18.08
CA GLU A 151 33.18 -4.53 18.68
C GLU A 151 33.43 -5.99 18.24
N LEU A 152 32.36 -6.77 18.07
CA LEU A 152 32.44 -8.21 17.84
C LEU A 152 32.60 -8.60 16.37
N GLY A 153 32.18 -7.76 15.44
CA GLY A 153 32.18 -8.11 14.02
C GLY A 153 32.18 -6.92 13.09
N GLU A 154 32.65 -7.16 11.87
CA GLU A 154 32.64 -6.15 10.81
C GLU A 154 31.27 -6.09 10.14
N PHE A 155 30.44 -5.15 10.62
CA PHE A 155 29.14 -4.84 10.03
C PHE A 155 29.17 -3.52 9.25
N SER A 156 28.12 -3.25 8.48
CA SER A 156 27.92 -1.91 7.92
C SER A 156 27.63 -0.91 9.04
N GLU A 157 27.81 0.38 8.77
CA GLU A 157 27.33 1.43 9.68
C GLU A 157 25.87 1.22 10.07
N THR A 158 25.53 1.52 11.33
CA THR A 158 24.17 1.41 11.83
C THR A 158 23.27 2.43 11.13
N ASN A 159 22.20 1.94 10.52
CA ASN A 159 21.19 2.78 9.90
C ASN A 159 20.20 3.28 10.96
N TRP A 160 20.24 4.59 11.21
CA TRP A 160 19.32 5.31 12.09
C TRP A 160 18.31 6.18 11.32
N GLY A 161 18.23 6.05 10.00
CA GLY A 161 17.42 6.91 9.13
C GLY A 161 15.91 6.68 9.21
N GLU A 162 15.47 5.67 9.96
CA GLU A 162 14.06 5.29 10.10
C GLU A 162 13.52 5.69 11.48
N ARG A 163 12.39 6.39 11.53
CA ARG A 163 11.83 6.96 12.78
C ARG A 163 11.72 5.97 13.95
N SER A 164 11.44 4.69 13.68
CA SER A 164 11.08 3.69 14.69
C SER A 164 11.91 2.41 14.63
N VAL A 165 12.85 2.30 13.69
CA VAL A 165 13.63 1.08 13.47
C VAL A 165 15.09 1.46 13.32
N VAL A 166 15.95 0.73 14.01
CA VAL A 166 17.40 0.82 13.85
C VAL A 166 17.88 -0.48 13.25
N GLU A 167 18.61 -0.40 12.13
CA GLU A 167 19.07 -1.57 11.38
C GLU A 167 20.60 -1.62 11.34
N ILE A 168 21.17 -2.81 11.57
CA ILE A 168 22.57 -3.11 11.27
C ILE A 168 22.59 -4.20 10.21
N SER A 169 23.22 -3.90 9.07
CA SER A 169 23.35 -4.83 7.95
C SER A 169 24.75 -5.42 7.83
N ALA A 170 24.85 -6.54 7.12
CA ALA A 170 26.16 -7.06 6.71
C ALA A 170 26.88 -6.06 5.80
N LEU A 171 28.22 -6.11 5.77
CA LEU A 171 29.04 -5.35 4.82
C LEU A 171 28.55 -5.52 3.37
N LYS A 172 28.16 -6.74 3.02
CA LYS A 172 27.61 -7.06 1.71
C LYS A 172 26.09 -7.01 1.74
N LYS A 173 25.50 -6.09 0.97
CA LYS A 173 24.04 -5.91 0.86
C LYS A 173 23.26 -7.19 0.49
N SER A 174 23.89 -8.16 -0.19
CA SER A 174 23.22 -9.43 -0.54
C SER A 174 22.91 -10.33 0.64
N ASP A 175 23.66 -10.18 1.73
CA ASP A 175 23.60 -11.10 2.87
C ASP A 175 22.51 -10.63 3.86
N GLY A 176 22.08 -9.37 3.70
CA GLY A 176 20.91 -8.79 4.36
C GLY A 176 21.23 -8.17 5.72
N TRP A 177 20.18 -7.92 6.49
CA TRP A 177 20.28 -7.36 7.83
C TRP A 177 20.62 -8.44 8.87
N PHE A 178 21.41 -8.07 9.88
CA PHE A 178 21.72 -8.90 11.05
C PHE A 178 20.85 -8.53 12.24
N PHE A 179 20.70 -7.23 12.51
CA PHE A 179 20.01 -6.72 13.69
C PHE A 179 18.97 -5.66 13.34
N HIS A 180 17.79 -5.79 13.95
CA HIS A 180 16.70 -4.82 13.91
C HIS A 180 16.23 -4.49 15.31
N ALA A 181 16.32 -3.23 15.71
CA ALA A 181 15.71 -2.75 16.95
C ALA A 181 14.47 -1.90 16.65
N ILE A 182 13.30 -2.34 17.12
CA ILE A 182 12.05 -1.59 17.01
C ILE A 182 11.90 -0.72 18.26
N THR A 183 12.13 0.57 18.09
CA THR A 183 12.23 1.59 19.15
C THR A 183 10.95 2.41 19.34
N GLY A 184 10.00 2.29 18.42
CA GLY A 184 8.72 3.05 18.44
C GLY A 184 7.67 2.53 19.42
N GLU A 185 8.00 1.56 20.27
CA GLU A 185 7.09 1.06 21.30
C GLU A 185 7.31 1.78 22.64
N THR A 186 6.22 2.11 23.33
CA THR A 186 6.26 2.92 24.54
C THR A 186 6.99 2.22 25.69
N TRP A 187 6.76 0.93 25.90
CA TRP A 187 7.20 0.24 27.13
C TRP A 187 8.30 -0.79 26.92
N LEU A 188 8.44 -1.36 25.72
CA LEU A 188 9.39 -2.42 25.44
C LEU A 188 10.19 -2.08 24.19
N LEU A 189 11.49 -2.36 24.24
CA LEU A 189 12.35 -2.41 23.08
C LEU A 189 12.32 -3.83 22.50
N LYS A 190 11.99 -3.97 21.22
CA LYS A 190 12.08 -5.27 20.53
C LYS A 190 13.39 -5.35 19.77
N LEU A 191 14.26 -6.25 20.20
CA LEU A 191 15.51 -6.58 19.54
C LEU A 191 15.29 -7.82 18.70
N LYS A 192 15.62 -7.75 17.42
CA LYS A 192 15.53 -8.88 16.50
C LYS A 192 16.90 -9.17 15.91
N PHE A 193 17.33 -10.41 16.04
CA PHE A 193 18.59 -10.90 15.51
C PHE A 193 18.31 -11.95 14.45
N ARG A 194 18.99 -11.85 13.32
CA ARG A 194 18.95 -12.82 12.25
C ARG A 194 20.22 -13.66 12.31
N VAL A 195 20.06 -14.97 12.50
CA VAL A 195 21.17 -15.92 12.61
C VAL A 195 20.94 -17.13 11.73
N TYR A 196 21.96 -17.96 11.53
CA TYR A 196 21.80 -19.21 10.79
C TYR A 196 20.82 -20.16 11.49
N ARG A 197 20.06 -20.91 10.70
CA ARG A 197 19.06 -21.84 11.21
C ARG A 197 19.71 -22.96 12.03
N GLY A 198 19.25 -23.10 13.27
CA GLY A 198 19.72 -24.16 14.17
C GLY A 198 20.85 -23.72 15.09
N THR A 199 21.28 -22.45 15.04
CA THR A 199 22.20 -21.87 16.02
C THR A 199 21.58 -21.90 17.42
N PHE A 200 20.32 -21.49 17.56
CA PHE A 200 19.64 -21.49 18.85
C PHE A 200 18.43 -22.43 18.89
N LYS A 201 18.34 -23.18 20.00
CA LYS A 201 17.10 -23.89 20.40
C LYS A 201 16.28 -22.98 21.29
N ARG A 202 14.95 -23.00 21.09
CA ARG A 202 14.03 -22.09 21.79
C ARG A 202 14.10 -22.29 23.30
N GLU A 203 14.04 -23.52 23.75
CA GLU A 203 14.00 -23.91 25.16
C GLU A 203 15.28 -23.49 25.88
N SER A 204 16.45 -23.81 25.28
CA SER A 204 17.75 -23.44 25.82
C SER A 204 17.96 -21.93 25.94
N LEU A 205 17.46 -21.15 24.98
CA LEU A 205 17.59 -19.70 25.02
C LEU A 205 16.70 -19.05 26.09
N LEU A 206 15.50 -19.60 26.30
CA LEU A 206 14.58 -19.18 27.36
C LEU A 206 15.17 -19.43 28.75
N GLU A 207 15.77 -20.59 28.96
CA GLU A 207 16.43 -20.95 30.22
C GLU A 207 17.71 -20.15 30.47
N ARG A 208 18.38 -19.67 29.42
CA ARG A 208 19.64 -18.92 29.51
C ARG A 208 19.44 -17.45 29.87
N ILE A 209 18.57 -16.73 29.14
CA ILE A 209 18.40 -15.27 29.32
C ILE A 209 17.42 -14.95 30.46
N LYS A 210 16.59 -15.92 30.89
CA LYS A 210 15.66 -15.83 32.05
C LYS A 210 14.98 -14.47 32.24
N LEU A 211 14.43 -13.92 31.16
CA LEU A 211 13.65 -12.68 31.25
C LEU A 211 12.34 -12.95 31.98
N LYS A 212 12.06 -12.12 33.00
CA LYS A 212 10.75 -12.11 33.69
C LYS A 212 9.62 -11.95 32.68
N THR A 213 8.47 -12.55 32.93
CA THR A 213 7.26 -12.29 32.14
C THR A 213 6.73 -10.87 32.42
N LEU A 214 5.79 -10.40 31.61
CA LEU A 214 5.21 -9.06 31.81
C LEU A 214 4.44 -8.95 33.13
N ASN A 215 3.77 -10.03 33.55
CA ASN A 215 3.04 -10.07 34.82
C ASN A 215 3.94 -10.05 36.06
N GLU A 216 5.19 -10.48 35.94
CA GLU A 216 6.18 -10.45 37.01
C GLU A 216 6.86 -9.08 37.15
N LEU A 217 6.65 -8.18 36.17
CA LEU A 217 7.12 -6.79 36.22
C LEU A 217 6.05 -5.93 36.86
N ALA A 218 6.22 -5.62 38.15
CA ALA A 218 5.25 -4.83 38.93
C ALA A 218 5.06 -3.39 38.40
N ASP A 219 6.05 -2.86 37.68
CA ASP A 219 6.13 -1.46 37.29
C ASP A 219 5.54 -1.16 35.90
N LEU A 220 5.02 -2.18 35.20
CA LEU A 220 4.50 -2.04 33.84
C LEU A 220 2.96 -2.21 33.79
N PRO A 221 2.22 -1.32 33.11
CA PRO A 221 0.79 -1.49 32.88
C PRO A 221 0.49 -2.49 31.75
N LEU A 222 1.38 -3.47 31.54
CA LEU A 222 1.26 -4.49 30.52
C LEU A 222 1.11 -5.85 31.18
N TYR A 223 0.10 -6.62 30.76
CA TYR A 223 -0.16 -7.95 31.29
C TYR A 223 0.13 -9.02 30.23
N GLY A 224 0.79 -10.09 30.65
CA GLY A 224 1.08 -11.24 29.80
C GLY A 224 2.04 -12.24 30.44
N ASN A 225 1.71 -13.52 30.30
CA ASN A 225 2.58 -14.64 30.70
C ASN A 225 3.42 -15.16 29.52
N GLU A 226 3.35 -14.53 28.35
CA GLU A 226 4.15 -14.95 27.21
C GLU A 226 5.64 -14.71 27.47
N PRO A 227 6.51 -15.67 27.10
CA PRO A 227 7.94 -15.43 27.15
C PRO A 227 8.35 -14.25 26.27
N ARG A 228 9.22 -13.39 26.82
CA ARG A 228 9.76 -12.22 26.11
C ARG A 228 10.87 -12.54 25.12
N VAL A 229 11.32 -13.80 25.07
CA VAL A 229 12.23 -14.32 24.05
C VAL A 229 11.45 -15.24 23.12
N LYS A 230 11.52 -14.99 21.81
CA LYS A 230 10.86 -15.77 20.78
C LYS A 230 11.85 -16.17 19.71
N VAL A 231 11.88 -17.46 19.39
CA VAL A 231 12.72 -18.00 18.32
C VAL A 231 11.81 -18.53 17.20
N LYS A 232 12.02 -18.03 15.98
CA LYS A 232 11.25 -18.38 14.78
C LYS A 232 12.18 -18.75 13.63
N SER A 233 11.84 -19.79 12.87
CA SER A 233 12.53 -20.10 11.63
C SER A 233 12.01 -19.18 10.53
N ALA A 234 12.89 -18.37 9.95
CA ALA A 234 12.57 -17.51 8.82
C ALA A 234 12.72 -18.28 7.49
N LYS A 235 12.30 -17.65 6.38
CA LYS A 235 12.41 -18.28 5.06
C LYS A 235 13.89 -18.45 4.68
N GLY A 236 14.25 -19.62 4.18
CA GLY A 236 15.61 -19.95 3.78
C GLY A 236 16.47 -20.44 4.95
N PRO A 237 17.79 -20.17 4.95
CA PRO A 237 18.73 -20.66 5.96
C PRO A 237 18.70 -19.86 7.27
N TRP A 238 17.69 -19.03 7.48
CA TRP A 238 17.67 -18.02 8.52
C TRP A 238 16.74 -18.37 9.68
N GLN A 239 17.14 -17.94 10.87
CA GLN A 239 16.36 -18.00 12.10
C GLN A 239 16.34 -16.59 12.71
N GLU A 240 15.16 -16.15 13.12
CA GLU A 240 14.94 -14.87 13.78
C GLU A 240 14.75 -15.10 15.28
N VAL A 241 15.57 -14.41 16.08
CA VAL A 241 15.47 -14.36 17.53
C VAL A 241 14.97 -12.99 17.93
N GLU A 242 13.77 -12.91 18.51
CA GLU A 242 13.15 -11.68 19.02
C GLU A 242 13.25 -11.66 20.55
N ILE A 243 13.83 -10.61 21.12
CA ILE A 243 13.97 -10.38 22.56
C ILE A 243 13.29 -9.05 22.89
N ARG A 244 12.42 -9.05 23.91
CA ARG A 244 11.70 -7.85 24.35
C ARG A 244 12.21 -7.40 25.72
N VAL A 245 12.76 -6.20 25.79
CA VAL A 245 13.48 -5.69 26.97
C VAL A 245 12.87 -4.38 27.45
N HIS A 246 12.82 -4.16 28.76
CA HIS A 246 12.38 -2.90 29.35
C HIS A 246 13.55 -2.13 30.00
N SER A 247 14.31 -2.77 30.89
CA SER A 247 15.44 -2.15 31.61
C SER A 247 16.78 -2.74 31.18
N PHE A 248 17.85 -1.95 31.28
CA PHE A 248 19.22 -2.39 31.00
C PHE A 248 19.66 -3.51 31.93
N ASP A 249 19.26 -3.49 33.21
CA ASP A 249 19.61 -4.54 34.18
C ASP A 249 19.11 -5.93 33.78
N GLU A 250 18.09 -6.01 32.92
CA GLU A 250 17.55 -7.29 32.46
C GLU A 250 18.47 -7.99 31.45
N ILE A 251 19.31 -7.22 30.75
CA ILE A 251 20.22 -7.73 29.72
C ILE A 251 21.69 -7.60 30.08
N ASP A 252 22.03 -6.84 31.13
CA ASP A 252 23.40 -6.73 31.62
C ASP A 252 23.80 -7.99 32.41
N THR A 253 23.75 -9.12 31.71
CA THR A 253 24.04 -10.45 32.22
C THR A 253 25.05 -11.12 31.29
N PRO A 254 26.04 -11.86 31.82
CA PRO A 254 27.03 -12.53 30.99
C PRO A 254 26.37 -13.53 30.02
N GLU A 255 25.23 -14.10 30.38
CA GLU A 255 24.46 -15.03 29.56
C GLU A 255 23.91 -14.36 28.29
N PHE A 256 23.45 -13.11 28.38
CA PHE A 256 22.98 -12.33 27.24
C PHE A 256 24.13 -11.89 26.34
N TRP A 257 25.23 -11.41 26.93
CA TRP A 257 26.40 -10.97 26.16
C TRP A 257 27.04 -12.14 25.39
N SER A 258 27.15 -13.30 26.02
CA SER A 258 27.64 -14.51 25.34
C SER A 258 26.65 -15.02 24.26
N PHE A 259 25.34 -14.77 24.42
CA PHE A 259 24.38 -15.01 23.34
C PHE A 259 24.64 -14.10 22.14
N LEU A 260 24.98 -12.83 22.38
CA LEU A 260 25.27 -11.88 21.31
C LEU A 260 26.53 -12.29 20.53
N ASP A 261 27.58 -12.72 21.23
CA ASP A 261 28.80 -13.27 20.63
C ASP A 261 28.47 -14.47 19.70
N GLU A 262 27.70 -15.45 20.20
CA GLU A 262 27.25 -16.61 19.41
C GLU A 262 26.33 -16.23 18.24
N ALA A 263 25.51 -15.18 18.40
CA ALA A 263 24.63 -14.70 17.34
C ALA A 263 25.43 -14.08 16.18
N VAL A 264 26.45 -13.28 16.50
CA VAL A 264 27.38 -12.69 15.52
C VAL A 264 28.15 -13.80 14.79
N GLU A 265 28.74 -14.75 15.53
CA GLU A 265 29.45 -15.90 14.94
C GLU A 265 28.52 -16.75 14.06
N GLY A 266 27.28 -16.99 14.54
CA GLY A 266 26.27 -17.73 13.80
C GLY A 266 25.82 -17.04 12.52
N PHE A 267 25.90 -15.72 12.43
CA PHE A 267 25.65 -14.96 11.21
C PHE A 267 26.80 -15.11 10.21
N PHE A 268 28.05 -14.91 10.66
CA PHE A 268 29.23 -15.03 9.78
C PHE A 268 29.49 -16.46 9.29
N ARG A 269 29.17 -17.46 10.11
CA ARG A 269 29.20 -18.87 9.68
C ARG A 269 28.35 -19.13 8.43
N PHE A 270 27.27 -18.36 8.23
CA PHE A 270 26.49 -18.43 7.00
C PHE A 270 27.16 -17.68 5.85
N THR A 271 27.67 -16.46 6.07
CA THR A 271 28.32 -15.69 5.00
C THR A 271 29.50 -16.45 4.41
N ASP A 272 30.28 -17.13 5.24
CA ASP A 272 31.43 -17.93 4.80
C ASP A 272 30.97 -19.17 4.03
N LYS A 273 29.98 -19.91 4.55
CA LYS A 273 29.41 -21.08 3.85
C LYS A 273 28.71 -20.73 2.54
N ALA A 274 28.08 -19.56 2.47
CA ALA A 274 27.43 -19.07 1.26
C ALA A 274 28.46 -18.70 0.19
N GLN A 275 29.66 -18.25 0.58
CA GLN A 275 30.79 -18.05 -0.33
C GLN A 275 31.37 -19.39 -0.80
N GLU A 276 31.49 -20.39 0.08
CA GLU A 276 32.04 -21.71 -0.26
C GLU A 276 31.11 -22.55 -1.14
N ARG A 277 29.78 -22.43 -1.01
CA ARG A 277 28.80 -23.22 -1.77
C ARG A 277 27.67 -22.37 -2.36
N PRO A 278 27.97 -21.48 -3.33
CA PRO A 278 26.96 -20.62 -3.96
C PRO A 278 25.87 -21.41 -4.71
N GLU A 279 26.18 -22.64 -5.12
CA GLU A 279 25.26 -23.59 -5.76
C GLU A 279 24.08 -23.99 -4.88
N ASP A 280 24.23 -23.99 -3.55
CA ASP A 280 23.16 -24.40 -2.63
C ASP A 280 22.08 -23.30 -2.46
N PHE A 281 22.46 -22.03 -2.71
CA PHE A 281 21.63 -20.87 -2.37
C PHE A 281 21.12 -20.12 -3.60
N ALA A 282 21.93 -20.01 -4.65
CA ALA A 282 21.54 -19.42 -5.92
C ALA A 282 22.00 -20.30 -7.10
N PRO A 283 21.56 -21.58 -7.17
CA PRO A 283 22.00 -22.52 -8.19
C PRO A 283 21.77 -21.98 -9.61
N TRP A 284 20.73 -21.19 -9.84
CA TRP A 284 20.46 -20.59 -11.16
C TRP A 284 21.51 -19.57 -11.59
N LYS A 285 22.16 -18.85 -10.67
CA LYS A 285 23.23 -17.90 -11.01
C LYS A 285 24.53 -18.61 -11.38
N VAL A 286 24.78 -19.78 -10.78
CA VAL A 286 26.00 -20.56 -11.01
C VAL A 286 25.83 -21.49 -12.22
N LEU A 287 24.71 -22.23 -12.28
CA LEU A 287 24.42 -23.19 -13.34
C LEU A 287 23.84 -22.53 -14.60
N GLY A 288 23.28 -21.32 -14.49
CA GLY A 288 22.71 -20.55 -15.60
C GLY A 288 21.72 -21.38 -16.40
N GLN A 289 22.05 -21.62 -17.66
CA GLN A 289 21.27 -22.44 -18.59
C GLN A 289 20.90 -23.81 -17.97
N LYS A 290 21.87 -24.55 -17.41
CA LYS A 290 21.64 -25.91 -16.90
C LYS A 290 20.55 -25.96 -15.83
N TRP A 291 20.40 -24.91 -15.02
CA TRP A 291 19.34 -24.83 -14.01
C TRP A 291 17.94 -24.91 -14.62
N HIS A 292 17.70 -24.24 -15.74
CA HIS A 292 16.36 -24.17 -16.33
C HIS A 292 15.93 -25.48 -16.97
N PHE A 293 16.87 -26.29 -17.47
CA PHE A 293 16.62 -27.63 -18.01
C PHE A 293 16.45 -28.70 -16.90
N LEU A 294 17.06 -28.49 -15.73
CA LEU A 294 16.93 -29.43 -14.61
C LEU A 294 15.49 -29.48 -14.07
N GLY A 295 15.03 -30.67 -13.68
CA GLY A 295 13.76 -30.87 -12.97
C GLY A 295 13.75 -30.34 -11.52
N LYS A 296 14.84 -29.72 -11.05
CA LYS A 296 14.96 -29.08 -9.73
C LYS A 296 14.58 -27.59 -9.81
N GLY A 297 14.11 -27.02 -8.70
CA GLY A 297 13.77 -25.58 -8.60
C GLY A 297 12.28 -25.23 -8.67
N PHE A 298 11.39 -26.22 -8.68
CA PHE A 298 9.95 -26.00 -8.56
C PHE A 298 9.55 -25.64 -7.11
N PRO A 299 8.41 -24.97 -6.90
CA PRO A 299 7.89 -24.67 -5.56
C PRO A 299 7.81 -25.95 -4.69
N PRO A 300 8.04 -25.85 -3.36
CA PRO A 300 8.07 -27.01 -2.48
C PRO A 300 6.78 -27.82 -2.57
N GLY A 301 6.92 -29.14 -2.75
CA GLY A 301 5.80 -30.08 -2.88
C GLY A 301 5.17 -30.15 -4.28
N LYS A 302 5.70 -29.44 -5.29
CA LYS A 302 5.23 -29.52 -6.67
C LYS A 302 6.34 -29.99 -7.61
N THR A 303 6.01 -30.87 -8.54
CA THR A 303 6.91 -31.37 -9.59
C THR A 303 6.54 -30.77 -10.95
N ARG A 304 7.43 -30.92 -11.93
CA ARG A 304 7.17 -30.55 -13.33
C ARG A 304 6.06 -31.42 -13.90
N GLN A 305 5.01 -30.81 -14.47
CA GLN A 305 3.90 -31.52 -15.12
C GLN A 305 3.95 -31.46 -16.66
N TRP A 306 4.97 -30.81 -17.22
CA TRP A 306 5.21 -30.68 -18.66
C TRP A 306 6.50 -31.42 -19.07
N GLU A 307 6.59 -31.84 -20.33
CA GLU A 307 7.68 -32.69 -20.83
C GLU A 307 8.99 -31.89 -21.03
N ALA A 308 10.15 -32.48 -20.69
CA ALA A 308 11.44 -31.77 -20.82
C ALA A 308 11.72 -31.33 -22.26
N GLU A 309 11.34 -32.19 -23.21
CA GLU A 309 11.50 -32.03 -24.65
C GLU A 309 10.85 -30.73 -25.15
N VAL A 310 9.71 -30.32 -24.58
CA VAL A 310 9.03 -29.06 -24.93
C VAL A 310 9.95 -27.85 -24.73
N TRP A 311 10.76 -27.84 -23.66
CA TRP A 311 11.67 -26.73 -23.44
C TRP A 311 12.90 -26.80 -24.35
N GLU A 312 13.42 -27.99 -24.62
CA GLU A 312 14.55 -28.19 -25.54
C GLU A 312 14.20 -27.75 -26.96
N GLU A 313 13.05 -28.18 -27.46
CA GLU A 313 12.55 -27.80 -28.78
C GLU A 313 12.24 -26.30 -28.87
N LEU A 314 11.52 -25.74 -27.89
CA LEU A 314 11.21 -24.31 -27.89
C LEU A 314 12.49 -23.45 -27.83
N TYR A 315 13.49 -23.91 -27.08
CA TYR A 315 14.78 -23.22 -26.99
C TYR A 315 15.51 -23.19 -28.33
N GLU A 316 15.58 -24.31 -29.05
CA GLU A 316 16.17 -24.35 -30.40
C GLU A 316 15.36 -23.50 -31.39
N MET A 317 14.03 -23.56 -31.36
CA MET A 317 13.18 -22.69 -32.21
C MET A 317 13.44 -21.20 -31.97
N LEU A 318 13.54 -20.76 -30.70
CA LEU A 318 13.83 -19.37 -30.37
C LEU A 318 15.22 -18.92 -30.85
N LYS A 319 16.20 -19.81 -30.75
CA LYS A 319 17.58 -19.56 -31.21
C LYS A 319 17.67 -19.47 -32.74
N ASP A 320 16.91 -20.30 -33.44
CA ASP A 320 16.83 -20.28 -34.91
C ASP A 320 16.11 -19.03 -35.43
N VAL A 321 15.05 -18.58 -34.74
CA VAL A 321 14.29 -17.39 -35.14
C VAL A 321 15.06 -16.09 -34.83
N ALA A 322 15.71 -16.01 -33.68
CA ALA A 322 16.47 -14.84 -33.24
C ALA A 322 17.93 -15.20 -32.94
N PRO A 323 18.75 -15.53 -33.97
CA PRO A 323 20.14 -15.94 -33.78
C PRO A 323 21.02 -14.83 -33.23
N ALA A 324 20.63 -13.56 -33.44
CA ALA A 324 21.30 -12.39 -32.87
C ALA A 324 20.86 -12.08 -31.42
N GLY A 325 19.90 -12.83 -30.87
CA GLY A 325 19.38 -12.61 -29.52
C GLY A 325 20.28 -13.22 -28.44
N GLN A 326 20.38 -12.54 -27.30
CA GLN A 326 21.12 -13.00 -26.13
C GLN A 326 20.18 -13.51 -25.05
N PHE A 327 20.39 -14.76 -24.61
CA PHE A 327 19.70 -15.33 -23.46
C PHE A 327 20.33 -14.89 -22.13
N LEU A 328 19.51 -14.37 -21.23
CA LEU A 328 19.87 -14.02 -19.86
C LEU A 328 19.27 -15.02 -18.87
N TRP A 329 20.15 -15.65 -18.09
CA TRP A 329 19.85 -16.72 -17.13
C TRP A 329 19.99 -16.26 -15.67
N ASN A 330 19.63 -15.00 -15.40
CA ASN A 330 19.87 -14.37 -14.09
C ASN A 330 18.75 -14.60 -13.07
N ASN A 331 17.59 -15.07 -13.52
CA ASN A 331 16.38 -15.25 -12.71
C ASN A 331 16.15 -16.74 -12.41
N GLN A 332 15.63 -17.03 -11.21
CA GLN A 332 15.37 -18.41 -10.77
C GLN A 332 14.33 -19.15 -11.63
N GLN A 333 13.35 -18.41 -12.18
CA GLN A 333 12.19 -19.00 -12.87
C GLN A 333 12.06 -18.57 -14.33
N LEU A 334 12.61 -17.40 -14.67
CA LEU A 334 12.46 -16.78 -15.98
C LEU A 334 13.77 -16.84 -16.77
N VAL A 335 13.64 -17.05 -18.06
CA VAL A 335 14.72 -16.93 -19.04
C VAL A 335 14.34 -15.79 -19.96
N HIS A 336 15.17 -14.76 -20.03
CA HIS A 336 14.91 -13.60 -20.89
C HIS A 336 15.73 -13.71 -22.16
N LEU A 337 15.11 -13.47 -23.32
CA LEU A 337 15.77 -13.35 -24.61
C LEU A 337 15.68 -11.89 -25.06
N ILE A 338 16.83 -11.23 -25.13
CA ILE A 338 16.96 -9.85 -25.58
C ILE A 338 17.47 -9.86 -27.01
N VAL A 339 16.76 -9.18 -27.89
CA VAL A 339 17.16 -8.99 -29.29
C VAL A 339 17.90 -7.66 -29.45
N PRO A 340 18.80 -7.54 -30.44
CA PRO A 340 19.47 -6.27 -30.73
C PRO A 340 18.44 -5.14 -30.92
N GLU A 341 18.80 -3.92 -30.54
CA GLU A 341 17.95 -2.71 -30.65
C GLU A 341 16.77 -2.59 -29.66
N GLN A 342 16.52 -3.59 -28.81
CA GLN A 342 15.54 -3.54 -27.72
C GLN A 342 16.24 -3.50 -26.35
N ARG A 343 15.80 -2.60 -25.46
CA ARG A 343 16.22 -2.62 -24.04
C ARG A 343 15.50 -3.68 -23.22
N ASP A 344 14.27 -3.99 -23.61
CA ASP A 344 13.40 -4.94 -22.91
C ASP A 344 13.46 -6.33 -23.57
N PRO A 345 13.19 -7.40 -22.82
CA PRO A 345 13.19 -8.75 -23.37
C PRO A 345 12.05 -8.93 -24.37
N TRP A 346 12.42 -9.39 -25.57
CA TRP A 346 11.46 -9.76 -26.62
C TRP A 346 10.66 -10.98 -26.21
N ALA A 347 11.36 -12.03 -25.77
CA ALA A 347 10.74 -13.25 -25.28
C ALA A 347 11.17 -13.52 -23.84
N THR A 348 10.25 -13.95 -22.99
CA THR A 348 10.54 -14.39 -21.62
C THR A 348 9.89 -15.74 -21.39
N VAL A 349 10.69 -16.75 -21.07
CA VAL A 349 10.20 -18.12 -20.83
C VAL A 349 10.19 -18.41 -19.34
N GLN A 350 9.02 -18.76 -18.80
CA GLN A 350 8.85 -19.18 -17.42
C GLN A 350 8.98 -20.71 -17.32
N THR A 351 10.16 -21.19 -16.89
CA THR A 351 10.48 -22.62 -16.84
C THR A 351 10.17 -23.28 -15.50
N LYS A 352 9.96 -22.54 -14.42
CA LYS A 352 9.72 -23.12 -13.08
C LYS A 352 8.26 -23.03 -12.61
N LYS A 353 7.31 -23.02 -13.55
CA LYS A 353 5.88 -23.17 -13.25
C LYS A 353 5.47 -24.64 -13.39
N PRO A 354 4.87 -25.27 -12.37
CA PRO A 354 4.55 -26.69 -12.39
C PRO A 354 3.62 -27.12 -13.54
N GLY A 355 2.56 -26.34 -13.81
CA GLY A 355 1.48 -26.77 -14.70
C GLY A 355 1.66 -26.50 -16.19
N SER A 356 2.63 -25.67 -16.60
CA SER A 356 2.95 -25.41 -18.01
C SER A 356 4.24 -24.61 -18.13
N LEU A 357 4.95 -24.81 -19.23
CA LEU A 357 5.97 -23.90 -19.72
C LEU A 357 5.27 -22.69 -20.34
N ILE A 358 5.60 -21.47 -19.92
CA ILE A 358 4.95 -20.26 -20.45
C ILE A 358 5.95 -19.43 -21.23
N LEU A 359 5.61 -19.11 -22.47
CA LEU A 359 6.32 -18.15 -23.30
C LEU A 359 5.58 -16.82 -23.26
N HIS A 360 6.26 -15.77 -22.82
CA HIS A 360 5.80 -14.39 -22.93
C HIS A 360 6.50 -13.72 -24.11
N LEU A 361 5.74 -13.13 -25.02
CA LEU A 361 6.23 -12.37 -26.16
C LEU A 361 5.75 -10.93 -26.00
N THR A 362 6.71 -9.99 -26.01
CA THR A 362 6.44 -8.56 -25.85
C THR A 362 6.49 -7.90 -27.22
N GLY A 363 5.39 -7.28 -27.65
CA GLY A 363 5.23 -6.70 -28.97
C GLY A 363 4.60 -5.31 -28.96
N PRO A 364 4.59 -4.60 -30.11
CA PRO A 364 3.89 -3.33 -30.26
C PRO A 364 2.38 -3.52 -30.18
N LYS A 365 1.68 -2.53 -29.62
CA LYS A 365 0.24 -2.58 -29.34
C LYS A 365 -0.62 -2.75 -30.60
N GLY A 366 -1.61 -3.63 -30.51
CA GLY A 366 -2.68 -3.82 -31.50
C GLY A 366 -2.31 -4.62 -32.75
N LYS A 367 -1.08 -5.17 -32.85
CA LYS A 367 -0.67 -5.96 -34.04
C LYS A 367 -1.17 -7.41 -34.01
N PHE A 368 -1.39 -8.00 -32.82
CA PHE A 368 -1.79 -9.40 -32.69
C PHE A 368 -3.10 -9.52 -31.92
N ALA A 369 -4.14 -10.07 -32.56
CA ALA A 369 -5.45 -10.30 -31.94
C ALA A 369 -5.55 -11.73 -31.38
N LEU A 370 -6.22 -11.90 -30.24
CA LEU A 370 -6.42 -13.18 -29.55
C LEU A 370 -6.97 -14.29 -30.48
N GLY A 371 -7.84 -13.94 -31.43
CA GLY A 371 -8.43 -14.88 -32.39
C GLY A 371 -7.42 -15.58 -33.31
N ARG A 372 -6.25 -14.98 -33.56
CA ARG A 372 -5.15 -15.61 -34.32
C ARG A 372 -4.30 -16.54 -33.45
N LEU A 373 -4.46 -16.48 -32.13
CA LEU A 373 -3.63 -17.22 -31.17
C LEU A 373 -4.23 -18.55 -30.76
N VAL A 374 -5.51 -18.77 -31.06
CA VAL A 374 -6.30 -19.94 -30.62
C VAL A 374 -5.66 -21.28 -30.99
N ASP A 375 -4.91 -21.32 -32.09
CA ASP A 375 -4.28 -22.55 -32.59
C ASP A 375 -2.92 -22.88 -31.92
N TYR A 376 -2.35 -21.98 -31.11
CA TYR A 376 -0.99 -22.12 -30.56
C TYR A 376 -0.97 -22.41 -29.06
N GLY A 377 -0.42 -23.56 -28.65
CA GLY A 377 -0.32 -23.91 -27.22
C GLY A 377 -1.60 -24.52 -26.62
N SER A 378 -1.58 -24.75 -25.30
CA SER A 378 -2.74 -25.25 -24.54
C SER A 378 -3.69 -24.16 -24.06
N HIS A 379 -3.15 -22.96 -23.83
CA HIS A 379 -3.89 -21.80 -23.33
C HIS A 379 -3.16 -20.52 -23.79
N GLN A 380 -3.93 -19.52 -24.22
CA GLN A 380 -3.40 -18.24 -24.68
C GLN A 380 -4.01 -17.09 -23.89
N GLU A 381 -3.16 -16.17 -23.45
CA GLU A 381 -3.58 -14.92 -22.82
C GLU A 381 -2.94 -13.75 -23.55
N LEU A 382 -3.72 -12.71 -23.83
CA LEU A 382 -3.22 -11.43 -24.32
C LEU A 382 -3.47 -10.39 -23.23
N ASP A 383 -2.40 -9.77 -22.76
CA ASP A 383 -2.45 -8.69 -21.79
C ASP A 383 -2.27 -7.35 -22.53
N ASP A 384 -3.38 -6.63 -22.70
CA ASP A 384 -3.49 -5.33 -23.39
C ASP A 384 -3.54 -4.13 -22.42
N THR A 385 -3.38 -4.42 -21.11
CA THR A 385 -3.52 -3.42 -20.05
C THR A 385 -2.38 -2.40 -20.05
N ARG A 386 -1.24 -2.72 -20.67
CA ARG A 386 -0.12 -1.79 -20.80
C ARG A 386 -0.37 -0.79 -21.92
N GLY A 387 -0.06 0.48 -21.64
CA GLY A 387 -0.35 1.59 -22.54
C GLY A 387 0.46 1.55 -23.83
N ASP A 388 1.67 1.00 -23.77
CA ASP A 388 2.69 1.10 -24.82
C ASP A 388 2.95 -0.21 -25.59
N ARG A 389 2.56 -1.37 -25.03
CA ARG A 389 2.90 -2.71 -25.57
C ARG A 389 1.87 -3.77 -25.23
N ASP A 390 1.80 -4.80 -26.06
CA ASP A 390 1.00 -5.99 -25.78
C ASP A 390 1.92 -7.14 -25.33
N VAL A 391 1.47 -7.92 -24.34
CA VAL A 391 2.18 -9.12 -23.89
C VAL A 391 1.33 -10.35 -24.19
N MET A 392 1.83 -11.18 -25.10
CA MET A 392 1.23 -12.45 -25.45
C MET A 392 1.82 -13.56 -24.59
N ARG A 393 0.96 -14.37 -23.95
CA ARG A 393 1.36 -15.52 -23.15
C ARG A 393 0.84 -16.80 -23.79
N LEU A 394 1.75 -17.71 -24.13
CA LEU A 394 1.45 -19.02 -24.68
C LEU A 394 1.87 -20.09 -23.67
N HIS A 395 0.97 -21.02 -23.36
CA HIS A 395 1.24 -22.13 -22.45
C HIS A 395 1.50 -23.42 -23.22
N PHE A 396 2.52 -24.17 -22.80
CA PHE A 396 2.90 -25.45 -23.39
C PHE A 396 3.00 -26.52 -22.29
N VAL A 397 2.55 -27.74 -22.62
CA VAL A 397 2.57 -28.89 -21.69
C VAL A 397 3.25 -30.09 -22.36
N ASN A 398 2.87 -30.38 -23.61
CA ASN A 398 3.39 -31.49 -24.41
C ASN A 398 4.00 -30.95 -25.73
N SER A 399 4.86 -31.74 -26.36
CA SER A 399 5.52 -31.39 -27.63
C SER A 399 4.53 -31.15 -28.77
N GLU A 400 3.41 -31.87 -28.79
CA GLU A 400 2.32 -31.67 -29.76
C GLU A 400 1.81 -30.22 -29.81
N HIS A 401 1.84 -29.50 -28.69
CA HIS A 401 1.40 -28.10 -28.64
C HIS A 401 2.36 -27.13 -29.33
N LEU A 402 3.63 -27.51 -29.51
CA LEU A 402 4.61 -26.74 -30.29
C LEU A 402 4.42 -26.94 -31.79
N HIS A 403 4.01 -28.15 -32.20
CA HIS A 403 3.74 -28.49 -33.60
C HIS A 403 2.33 -28.14 -34.07
N ARG A 404 1.44 -27.78 -33.13
CA ARG A 404 0.11 -27.29 -33.45
C ARG A 404 0.21 -25.85 -33.97
N GLY A 405 0.03 -25.70 -35.28
CA GLY A 405 0.17 -24.42 -36.00
C GLY A 405 1.60 -24.15 -36.48
N ASP A 406 1.81 -22.99 -37.12
CA ASP A 406 3.13 -22.53 -37.55
C ASP A 406 3.76 -21.59 -36.51
N LEU A 407 4.18 -22.15 -35.37
CA LEU A 407 4.74 -21.36 -34.26
C LEU A 407 6.01 -20.60 -34.69
N VAL A 408 6.84 -21.21 -35.54
CA VAL A 408 8.05 -20.59 -36.07
C VAL A 408 7.70 -19.39 -36.97
N GLY A 409 6.68 -19.52 -37.82
CA GLY A 409 6.13 -18.42 -38.62
C GLY A 409 5.64 -17.27 -37.74
N LEU A 410 4.86 -17.58 -36.70
CA LEU A 410 4.37 -16.59 -35.73
C LEU A 410 5.52 -15.86 -35.03
N LEU A 411 6.55 -16.59 -34.58
CA LEU A 411 7.73 -16.00 -33.92
C LEU A 411 8.50 -15.07 -34.87
N LYS A 412 8.68 -15.46 -36.14
CA LYS A 412 9.33 -14.63 -37.16
C LYS A 412 8.53 -13.37 -37.47
N GLU A 413 7.21 -13.48 -37.64
CA GLU A 413 6.32 -12.35 -37.85
C GLU A 413 6.35 -11.39 -36.65
N HIS A 414 6.28 -11.94 -35.43
CA HIS A 414 6.34 -11.17 -34.20
C HIS A 414 7.69 -10.44 -34.04
N LEU A 415 8.80 -11.12 -34.34
CA LEU A 415 10.13 -10.49 -34.35
C LEU A 415 10.23 -9.37 -35.39
N ALA A 416 9.79 -9.61 -36.63
CA ALA A 416 9.79 -8.61 -37.69
C ALA A 416 8.93 -7.39 -37.33
N SER A 417 7.84 -7.60 -36.59
CA SER A 417 6.94 -6.54 -36.15
C SER A 417 7.61 -5.50 -35.22
N LEU A 418 8.74 -5.86 -34.59
CA LEU A 418 9.53 -4.99 -33.71
C LEU A 418 10.50 -4.10 -34.50
N ASN A 419 11.02 -4.59 -35.62
CA ASN A 419 11.92 -3.86 -36.51
C ASN A 419 11.15 -2.94 -37.46
N GLY A 420 9.87 -3.24 -37.72
CA GLY A 420 8.96 -2.37 -38.46
C GLY A 420 8.43 -1.22 -37.60
N LYS A 421 9.30 -0.24 -37.33
CA LYS A 421 8.90 1.14 -37.04
C LYS A 421 8.49 1.86 -38.31
#